data_AF-A0AAU5X6R8-F1
#
_entry.id   AF-A0AAU5X6R8-F1
#
_cell.length_a   1.000
_cell.length_b   1.000
_cell.length_c   1.000
_cell.angle_alpha   90.00
_cell.angle_beta   90.00
_cell.angle_gamma   90.00
#
_symmetry.space_group_name_H-M   'P 1'
#
loop_
_entity.id
_entity.type
_entity.pdbx_description
1 polymer ?
#
loop_
_entity_poly.entity_id
_entity_poly.type
_entity_poly.pdbx_seq_one_letter_code
_entity_poly.pdbx_strand_id
1 'polypeptide(L)'
;MSLLTRRRRVRLSRHRTAASPFGPVRISHDRWPSVIVHVEGPGMPAVTVLPGRGLSVDGRRVPARQGVGSGWDLRRKARACTARVGDRDYLLRPTGLFRARLLRDGTPIAGVRGGLRSYSPVRTLPGIDARLDWAPGVDPTDVAVGQAMVVAFGAGAPGALARLFLFWLEFWQ
;
A
#
# COMPACT_ATOMS: atom_id res chain seq x y z
N MET A 1 26.46 -23.94 9.73
CA MET A 1 25.37 -24.64 9.01
C MET A 1 24.71 -23.65 8.04
N SER A 2 24.83 -23.89 6.73
CA SER A 2 24.34 -22.98 5.68
C SER A 2 22.84 -23.19 5.47
N LEU A 3 22.01 -22.21 5.81
CA LEU A 3 20.58 -22.21 5.52
C LEU A 3 20.38 -21.90 4.03
N LEU A 4 20.13 -22.95 3.25
CA LEU A 4 19.64 -22.85 1.87
C LEU A 4 18.33 -22.05 1.85
N THR A 5 18.41 -20.74 1.57
CA THR A 5 17.26 -19.91 1.26
C THR A 5 16.62 -20.39 -0.05
N ARG A 6 15.68 -21.33 0.06
CA ARG A 6 14.88 -21.82 -1.06
C ARG A 6 14.05 -20.66 -1.61
N ARG A 7 14.44 -20.12 -2.78
CA ARG A 7 13.60 -19.17 -3.54
C ARG A 7 12.27 -19.86 -3.86
N ARG A 8 11.21 -19.48 -3.13
CA ARG A 8 9.86 -20.04 -3.30
C ARG A 8 9.11 -19.21 -4.34
N ARG A 9 8.67 -19.85 -5.43
CA ARG A 9 7.76 -19.22 -6.40
C ARG A 9 6.38 -19.12 -5.76
N VAL A 10 5.81 -17.91 -5.72
CA VAL A 10 4.44 -17.65 -5.25
C VAL A 10 3.57 -17.39 -6.48
N ARG A 11 2.40 -18.03 -6.55
CA ARG A 11 1.46 -17.86 -7.65
C ARG A 11 0.46 -16.76 -7.27
N LEU A 12 0.57 -15.60 -7.93
CA LEU A 12 -0.40 -14.52 -7.77
C LEU A 12 -1.72 -14.93 -8.44
N SER A 13 -2.70 -15.33 -7.64
CA SER A 13 -3.96 -15.91 -8.11
C SER A 13 -5.05 -14.87 -8.38
N ARG A 14 -4.95 -13.68 -7.77
CA ARG A 14 -5.95 -12.61 -7.88
C ARG A 14 -5.33 -11.39 -8.54
N HIS A 15 -6.07 -10.71 -9.39
CA HIS A 15 -5.62 -9.48 -10.02
C HIS A 15 -6.74 -8.43 -10.05
N ARG A 16 -6.36 -7.16 -9.98
CA ARG A 16 -7.21 -5.99 -10.18
C ARG A 16 -6.51 -5.06 -11.16
N THR A 17 -7.28 -4.37 -11.99
CA THR A 17 -6.77 -3.26 -12.80
C THR A 17 -7.17 -1.92 -12.19
N ALA A 18 -6.23 -0.98 -12.14
CA ALA A 18 -6.46 0.40 -11.72
C ALA A 18 -6.11 1.36 -12.87
N ALA A 19 -6.83 2.47 -12.97
CA ALA A 19 -6.52 3.50 -13.95
C ALA A 19 -5.27 4.29 -13.55
N SER A 20 -4.48 4.70 -14.54
CA SER A 20 -3.37 5.63 -14.35
C SER A 20 -3.15 6.51 -15.59
N PRO A 21 -2.39 7.61 -15.48
CA PRO A 21 -2.04 8.47 -16.61
C PRO A 21 -1.28 7.76 -17.74
N PHE A 22 -0.64 6.62 -17.45
CA PHE A 22 0.17 5.85 -18.40
C PHE A 22 -0.52 4.55 -18.84
N GLY A 23 -1.83 4.44 -18.63
CA GLY A 23 -2.62 3.26 -18.96
C GLY A 23 -2.93 2.38 -17.75
N PRO A 24 -3.51 1.18 -17.98
CA PRO A 24 -3.97 0.31 -16.91
C PRO A 24 -2.81 -0.25 -16.08
N VAL A 25 -2.91 -0.14 -14.76
CA VAL A 25 -2.01 -0.75 -13.79
C VAL A 25 -2.61 -2.06 -13.29
N ARG A 26 -1.90 -3.16 -13.48
CA ARG A 26 -2.26 -4.48 -12.96
C ARG A 26 -1.71 -4.65 -11.56
N ILE A 27 -2.59 -4.93 -10.61
CA ILE A 27 -2.30 -5.22 -9.20
C ILE A 27 -2.60 -6.69 -8.96
N SER A 28 -1.58 -7.53 -8.96
CA SER A 28 -1.69 -8.98 -8.73
C SER A 28 -1.36 -9.31 -7.28
N HIS A 29 -2.13 -10.17 -6.61
CA HIS A 29 -1.91 -10.53 -5.21
C HIS A 29 -2.24 -11.98 -4.88
N ASP A 30 -1.63 -12.50 -3.81
CA ASP A 30 -1.96 -13.80 -3.20
C ASP A 30 -2.17 -13.66 -1.67
N ARG A 31 -3.04 -14.48 -1.08
CA ARG A 31 -3.48 -14.35 0.33
C ARG A 31 -2.69 -15.19 1.34
N TRP A 32 -1.64 -15.91 0.92
CA TRP A 32 -1.01 -16.95 1.74
C TRP A 32 0.53 -16.85 1.78
N PRO A 33 1.21 -17.04 2.94
CA PRO A 33 0.92 -16.55 4.29
C PRO A 33 1.46 -15.11 4.50
N SER A 34 1.86 -14.45 3.42
CA SER A 34 2.26 -13.05 3.38
C SER A 34 1.71 -12.50 2.09
N VAL A 35 0.88 -11.45 2.17
CA VAL A 35 0.32 -10.92 0.95
C VAL A 35 1.45 -10.37 0.10
N ILE A 36 1.66 -10.93 -1.07
CA ILE A 36 2.58 -10.35 -2.05
C ILE A 36 1.70 -9.58 -3.00
N VAL A 37 1.97 -8.29 -3.17
CA VAL A 37 1.33 -7.48 -4.20
C VAL A 37 2.36 -7.15 -5.25
N HIS A 38 2.03 -7.44 -6.49
CA HIS A 38 2.78 -7.03 -7.66
C HIS A 38 2.01 -5.94 -8.39
N VAL A 39 2.66 -4.81 -8.61
CA VAL A 39 2.12 -3.66 -9.35
C VAL A 39 2.93 -3.50 -10.62
N GLU A 40 2.25 -3.58 -11.76
CA GLU A 40 2.84 -3.48 -13.09
C GLU A 40 1.96 -2.60 -13.99
N GLY A 41 2.58 -1.83 -14.89
CA GLY A 41 1.88 -1.04 -15.89
C GLY A 41 2.82 -0.67 -17.04
N PRO A 42 2.29 -0.15 -18.16
CA PRO A 42 3.11 0.26 -19.30
C PRO A 42 4.18 1.28 -18.90
N GLY A 43 5.45 0.97 -19.19
CA GLY A 43 6.59 1.85 -18.88
C GLY A 43 6.91 2.04 -17.39
N MET A 44 6.29 1.25 -16.50
CA MET A 44 6.47 1.33 -15.05
C MET A 44 7.48 0.30 -14.54
N PRO A 45 8.29 0.63 -13.52
CA PRO A 45 9.09 -0.38 -12.82
C PRO A 45 8.19 -1.37 -12.07
N ALA A 46 8.64 -2.62 -11.95
CA ALA A 46 7.88 -3.65 -11.27
C ALA A 46 7.99 -3.44 -9.75
N VAL A 47 6.86 -3.23 -9.07
CA VAL A 47 6.87 -2.98 -7.62
C VAL A 47 6.24 -4.15 -6.89
N THR A 48 7.01 -4.73 -5.97
CA THR A 48 6.57 -5.79 -5.09
C THR A 48 6.42 -5.26 -3.66
N VAL A 49 5.23 -5.46 -3.08
CA VAL A 49 4.92 -5.12 -1.70
C VAL A 49 4.75 -6.38 -0.88
N LEU A 50 5.40 -6.39 0.28
CA LEU A 50 5.11 -7.33 1.37
C LEU A 50 4.58 -6.54 2.57
N PRO A 51 3.25 -6.51 2.81
CA PRO A 51 2.66 -5.82 3.96
C PRO A 51 3.33 -6.27 5.26
N GLY A 52 3.81 -5.29 6.03
CA GLY A 52 4.53 -5.52 7.29
C GLY A 52 6.01 -5.93 7.16
N ARG A 53 6.55 -6.11 5.94
CA ARG A 53 7.99 -6.36 5.71
C ARG A 53 8.66 -5.29 4.85
N GLY A 54 7.91 -4.58 4.02
CA GLY A 54 8.40 -3.43 3.26
C GLY A 54 7.95 -3.45 1.80
N LEU A 55 8.52 -2.51 1.04
CA LEU A 55 8.28 -2.33 -0.39
C LEU A 55 9.59 -2.61 -1.14
N SER A 56 9.50 -3.09 -2.37
CA SER A 56 10.64 -3.30 -3.25
C SER A 56 10.30 -2.90 -4.68
N VAL A 57 11.21 -2.19 -5.32
CA VAL A 57 11.09 -1.70 -6.71
C VAL A 57 12.19 -2.40 -7.52
N ASP A 58 11.82 -3.07 -8.60
CA ASP A 58 12.73 -3.87 -9.44
C ASP A 58 13.60 -4.86 -8.62
N GLY A 59 12.98 -5.47 -7.60
CA GLY A 59 13.65 -6.41 -6.69
C GLY A 59 14.58 -5.77 -5.66
N ARG A 60 14.78 -4.44 -5.68
CA ARG A 60 15.54 -3.71 -4.66
C ARG A 60 14.63 -3.30 -3.51
N ARG A 61 14.99 -3.65 -2.28
CA ARG A 61 14.21 -3.29 -1.09
C ARG A 61 14.30 -1.79 -0.86
N VAL A 62 13.13 -1.15 -0.80
CA VAL A 62 12.99 0.27 -0.46
C VAL A 62 12.93 0.40 1.05
N PRO A 63 13.77 1.27 1.65
CA PRO A 63 13.66 1.58 3.07
C PRO A 63 12.34 2.29 3.31
N ALA A 64 11.35 1.54 3.78
CA ALA A 64 10.10 2.08 4.28
C ALA A 64 10.22 2.17 5.81
N ARG A 65 10.31 3.39 6.35
CA ARG A 65 10.43 3.58 7.80
C ARG A 65 9.06 3.34 8.42
N GLN A 66 8.89 2.13 8.96
CA GLN A 66 7.69 1.72 9.68
C GLN A 66 7.96 1.89 11.18
N GLY A 67 7.08 2.62 11.90
CA GLY A 67 7.18 2.72 13.35
C GLY A 67 7.19 1.32 13.98
N VAL A 68 8.16 1.09 14.87
CA VAL A 68 8.46 -0.21 15.51
C VAL A 68 7.20 -0.80 16.17
N GLY A 69 6.89 -2.05 15.84
CA GLY A 69 5.83 -2.83 16.49
C GLY A 69 5.45 -4.06 15.65
N SER A 70 5.65 -5.26 16.18
CA SER A 70 5.29 -6.54 15.54
C SER A 70 3.79 -6.82 15.69
N GLY A 71 3.07 -6.95 14.57
CA GLY A 71 1.64 -7.31 14.55
C GLY A 71 0.81 -6.44 13.60
N TRP A 72 -0.29 -6.98 13.07
CA TRP A 72 -1.30 -6.26 12.27
C TRP A 72 -2.06 -5.23 13.14
N ASP A 73 -1.38 -4.20 13.60
CA ASP A 73 -1.96 -3.17 14.46
C ASP A 73 -2.75 -2.15 13.63
N LEU A 74 -4.06 -2.01 13.91
CA LEU A 74 -4.95 -1.05 13.26
C LEU A 74 -4.46 0.40 13.44
N ARG A 75 -3.65 0.69 14.48
CA ARG A 75 -2.97 1.99 14.67
C ARG A 75 -1.90 2.27 13.59
N ARG A 76 -1.38 1.25 12.88
CA ARG A 76 -0.42 1.44 11.77
C ARG A 76 -1.00 2.28 10.63
N LYS A 77 -2.31 2.21 10.40
CA LYS A 77 -2.97 2.89 9.27
C LYS A 77 -2.98 4.42 9.41
N ALA A 78 -2.69 4.95 10.59
CA ALA A 78 -2.78 6.38 10.92
C ALA A 78 -1.47 7.14 10.71
N ARG A 79 -0.36 6.42 10.48
CA ARG A 79 0.96 7.02 10.41
C ARG A 79 1.33 7.30 8.96
N ALA A 80 2.00 8.44 8.77
CA ALA A 80 2.60 8.74 7.48
C ALA A 80 3.66 7.69 7.15
N CYS A 81 3.68 7.23 5.91
CA CYS A 81 4.66 6.25 5.45
C CYS A 81 5.61 6.89 4.46
N THR A 82 6.91 6.68 4.65
CA THR A 82 7.96 7.12 3.74
C THR A 82 8.48 5.95 2.91
N ALA A 83 8.93 6.22 1.69
CA ALA A 83 9.60 5.27 0.82
C ALA A 83 10.62 6.04 -0.04
N ARG A 84 11.87 5.59 -0.09
CA ARG A 84 12.91 6.21 -0.91
C ARG A 84 13.26 5.35 -2.11
N VAL A 85 13.12 5.88 -3.33
CA VAL A 85 13.38 5.17 -4.58
C VAL A 85 14.32 6.00 -5.43
N GLY A 86 15.56 5.52 -5.60
CA GLY A 86 16.64 6.34 -6.16
C GLY A 86 16.85 7.59 -5.30
N ASP A 87 16.78 8.75 -5.95
CA ASP A 87 16.95 10.07 -5.32
C ASP A 87 15.63 10.73 -4.89
N ARG A 88 14.50 10.02 -4.99
CA ARG A 88 13.17 10.54 -4.69
C ARG A 88 12.66 10.02 -3.36
N ASP A 89 12.14 10.93 -2.54
CA ASP A 89 11.49 10.62 -1.29
C ASP A 89 9.97 10.70 -1.45
N TYR A 90 9.31 9.55 -1.31
CA TYR A 90 7.86 9.44 -1.35
C TYR A 90 7.28 9.43 0.07
N LEU A 91 6.20 10.17 0.26
CA LEU A 91 5.46 10.25 1.51
C LEU A 91 3.98 10.03 1.26
N LEU A 92 3.41 8.99 1.88
CA LEU A 92 1.97 8.82 1.97
C LEU A 92 1.50 9.41 3.31
N ARG A 93 0.85 10.57 3.25
CA ARG A 93 0.37 11.31 4.42
C ARG A 93 -1.15 11.16 4.55
N PRO A 94 -1.65 10.54 5.63
CA PRO A 94 -3.08 10.57 5.96
C PRO A 94 -3.56 12.01 6.12
N THR A 95 -4.68 12.35 5.48
CA THR A 95 -5.30 13.68 5.55
C THR A 95 -6.70 13.65 6.15
N GLY A 96 -7.30 12.47 6.31
CA GLY A 96 -8.59 12.31 6.94
C GLY A 96 -9.09 10.87 6.86
N LEU A 97 -10.35 10.68 7.23
CA LEU A 97 -10.98 9.37 7.16
C LEU A 97 -11.04 8.89 5.70
N PHE A 98 -10.40 7.75 5.43
CA PHE A 98 -10.26 7.18 4.08
C PHE A 98 -9.61 8.12 3.06
N ARG A 99 -8.86 9.12 3.51
CA ARG A 99 -8.15 10.07 2.66
C ARG A 99 -6.68 10.16 3.03
N ALA A 100 -5.85 10.13 2.00
CA ALA A 100 -4.42 10.43 2.11
C ALA A 100 -3.96 11.28 0.92
N ARG A 101 -2.79 11.88 1.06
CA ARG A 101 -2.04 12.49 -0.05
C ARG A 101 -0.74 11.75 -0.23
N LEU A 102 -0.38 11.50 -1.48
CA LEU A 102 0.93 11.04 -1.86
C LEU A 102 1.76 12.26 -2.26
N LEU A 103 2.93 12.38 -1.68
CA LEU A 103 3.89 13.43 -1.95
C LEU A 103 5.18 12.81 -2.47
N ARG A 104 5.85 13.50 -3.40
CA ARG A 104 7.19 13.23 -3.90
C ARG A 104 8.03 14.46 -3.58
N ASP A 105 9.08 14.29 -2.79
CA ASP A 105 9.99 15.37 -2.35
C ASP A 105 9.22 16.54 -1.72
N GLY A 106 8.18 16.22 -0.93
CA GLY A 106 7.28 17.21 -0.32
C GLY A 106 6.22 17.81 -1.24
N THR A 107 6.25 17.53 -2.54
CA THR A 107 5.26 18.01 -3.52
C THR A 107 4.12 17.01 -3.68
N PRO A 108 2.84 17.40 -3.54
CA PRO A 108 1.71 16.50 -3.75
C PRO A 108 1.63 16.01 -5.20
N ILE A 109 1.66 14.69 -5.39
CA ILE A 109 1.58 14.04 -6.71
C ILE A 109 0.31 13.21 -6.90
N ALA A 110 -0.38 12.84 -5.82
CA ALA A 110 -1.70 12.23 -5.92
C ALA A 110 -2.56 12.45 -4.68
N GLY A 111 -3.86 12.58 -4.89
CA GLY A 111 -4.88 12.39 -3.86
C GLY A 111 -5.27 10.91 -3.77
N VAL A 112 -5.48 10.39 -2.57
CA VAL A 112 -5.88 9.01 -2.35
C VAL A 112 -7.21 8.98 -1.64
N ARG A 113 -8.18 8.22 -2.17
CA ARG A 113 -9.49 7.99 -1.55
C ARG A 113 -9.75 6.50 -1.43
N GLY A 114 -9.92 6.04 -0.19
CA GLY A 114 -10.39 4.69 0.13
C GLY A 114 -11.91 4.65 0.29
N GLY A 115 -12.44 3.46 0.52
CA GLY A 115 -13.82 3.27 0.98
C GLY A 115 -13.88 2.35 2.18
N LEU A 116 -15.03 2.31 2.86
CA LEU A 116 -15.29 1.41 4.00
C LEU A 116 -14.92 -0.05 3.70
N ARG A 117 -15.21 -0.51 2.47
CA ARG A 117 -14.88 -1.87 2.00
C ARG A 117 -13.38 -2.20 2.05
N SER A 118 -12.52 -1.19 1.93
CA SER A 118 -11.06 -1.34 2.00
C SER A 118 -10.56 -1.63 3.43
N TYR A 119 -11.44 -1.58 4.43
CA TYR A 119 -11.10 -1.77 5.85
C TYR A 119 -11.85 -2.93 6.52
N SER A 120 -12.51 -3.80 5.75
CA SER A 120 -13.12 -5.02 6.29
C SER A 120 -12.07 -5.91 6.97
N PRO A 121 -12.36 -6.48 8.17
CA PRO A 121 -11.43 -7.39 8.87
C PRO A 121 -11.10 -8.65 8.06
N VAL A 122 -11.92 -8.97 7.05
CA VAL A 122 -11.74 -10.13 6.15
C VAL A 122 -10.84 -9.79 4.95
N ARG A 123 -10.47 -8.52 4.73
CA ARG A 123 -9.58 -8.08 3.64
C ARG A 123 -8.17 -7.80 4.16
N THR A 124 -7.20 -8.51 3.58
CA THR A 124 -5.77 -8.44 3.93
C THR A 124 -5.01 -7.31 3.23
N LEU A 125 -5.67 -6.50 2.38
CA LEU A 125 -5.04 -5.41 1.64
C LEU A 125 -5.82 -4.10 1.79
N PRO A 126 -5.33 -3.14 2.60
CA PRO A 126 -6.10 -1.97 3.00
C PRO A 126 -6.30 -0.95 1.88
N GLY A 127 -5.44 -0.91 0.87
CA GLY A 127 -5.59 0.02 -0.26
C GLY A 127 -6.00 -0.63 -1.57
N ILE A 128 -6.33 -1.93 -1.58
CA ILE A 128 -6.59 -2.63 -2.84
C ILE A 128 -7.73 -2.03 -3.64
N ASP A 129 -8.71 -1.37 -3.00
CA ASP A 129 -9.83 -0.70 -3.68
C ASP A 129 -9.68 0.82 -3.71
N ALA A 130 -8.59 1.37 -3.17
CA ALA A 130 -8.39 2.80 -3.15
C ALA A 130 -8.30 3.35 -4.59
N ARG A 131 -8.76 4.58 -4.74
CA ARG A 131 -8.65 5.39 -5.95
C ARG A 131 -7.55 6.41 -5.75
N LEU A 132 -6.75 6.61 -6.79
CA LEU A 132 -5.71 7.62 -6.83
C LEU A 132 -6.08 8.65 -7.90
N ASP A 133 -6.14 9.91 -7.49
CA ASP A 133 -6.34 11.07 -8.34
C ASP A 133 -4.95 11.69 -8.57
N TRP A 134 -4.36 11.49 -9.74
CA TRP A 134 -2.98 11.90 -10.04
C TRP A 134 -2.88 13.38 -10.42
N ALA A 135 -1.80 14.03 -9.97
CA ALA A 135 -1.44 15.37 -10.42
C ALA A 135 -0.85 15.33 -11.85
N PRO A 136 -0.90 16.45 -12.61
CA PRO A 136 -0.15 16.56 -13.85
C PRO A 136 1.37 16.52 -13.58
N GLY A 137 2.14 16.01 -14.53
CA GLY A 137 3.62 15.96 -14.45
C GLY A 137 4.19 14.83 -13.58
N VAL A 138 3.36 13.86 -13.17
CA VAL A 138 3.84 12.59 -12.61
C VAL A 138 4.48 11.73 -13.69
N ASP A 139 5.39 10.84 -13.31
CA ASP A 139 6.00 9.87 -14.23
C ASP A 139 5.64 8.42 -13.89
N PRO A 140 6.00 7.43 -14.73
CA PRO A 140 5.65 6.04 -14.49
C PRO A 140 6.17 5.47 -13.16
N THR A 141 7.32 5.95 -12.67
CA THR A 141 7.87 5.53 -11.38
C THR A 141 7.00 6.03 -10.23
N ASP A 142 6.56 7.28 -10.30
CA ASP A 142 5.63 7.85 -9.31
C ASP A 142 4.33 7.06 -9.22
N VAL A 143 3.81 6.63 -10.37
CA VAL A 143 2.59 5.83 -10.43
C VAL A 143 2.80 4.46 -9.81
N ALA A 144 3.89 3.78 -10.15
CA ALA A 144 4.20 2.45 -9.65
C ALA A 144 4.40 2.47 -8.12
N VAL A 145 5.24 3.39 -7.63
CA VAL A 145 5.53 3.55 -6.20
C VAL A 145 4.29 4.00 -5.44
N GLY A 146 3.54 4.95 -5.97
CA GLY A 146 2.32 5.47 -5.36
C GLY A 146 1.23 4.41 -5.22
N GLN A 147 0.98 3.63 -6.27
CA GLN A 147 0.04 2.50 -6.21
C GLN A 147 0.48 1.47 -5.16
N ALA A 148 1.76 1.11 -5.16
CA ALA A 148 2.31 0.15 -4.22
C ALA A 148 2.20 0.63 -2.76
N MET A 149 2.54 1.89 -2.48
CA MET A 149 2.38 2.50 -1.15
C MET A 149 0.91 2.50 -0.73
N VAL A 150 0.00 2.91 -1.60
CA VAL A 150 -1.42 2.93 -1.28
C VAL A 150 -1.94 1.53 -1.01
N VAL A 151 -1.61 0.53 -1.83
CA VAL A 151 -2.07 -0.84 -1.60
C VAL A 151 -1.53 -1.38 -0.26
N ALA A 152 -0.27 -1.09 0.06
CA ALA A 152 0.40 -1.53 1.28
C ALA A 152 -0.20 -0.91 2.56
N PHE A 153 -0.40 0.42 2.53
CA PHE A 153 -0.65 1.22 3.73
C PHE A 153 -2.09 1.76 3.81
N GLY A 154 -2.83 1.72 2.70
CA GLY A 154 -4.20 2.22 2.58
C GLY A 154 -4.27 3.74 2.44
N ALA A 155 -5.48 4.24 2.26
CA ALA A 155 -5.76 5.68 2.14
C ALA A 155 -5.88 6.39 3.51
N GLY A 156 -5.11 5.99 4.52
CA GLY A 156 -5.17 6.57 5.88
C GLY A 156 -6.18 5.90 6.84
N ALA A 157 -5.94 6.02 8.15
CA ALA A 157 -6.66 5.24 9.16
C ALA A 157 -8.09 5.74 9.46
N PRO A 158 -9.01 4.78 9.66
CA PRO A 158 -10.21 4.93 10.47
C PRO A 158 -9.91 4.78 11.97
N GLY A 159 -8.91 5.50 12.52
CA GLY A 159 -8.52 5.34 13.92
C GLY A 159 -9.68 5.58 14.91
N ALA A 160 -10.60 6.48 14.55
CA ALA A 160 -11.82 6.76 15.30
C ALA A 160 -12.93 5.71 15.11
N LEU A 161 -13.09 5.15 13.90
CA LEU A 161 -14.11 4.12 13.64
C LEU A 161 -13.70 2.75 14.18
N ALA A 162 -12.41 2.44 14.32
CA ALA A 162 -11.97 1.20 14.97
C ALA A 162 -12.41 1.14 16.44
N ARG A 163 -12.43 2.28 17.15
CA ARG A 163 -12.98 2.39 18.51
C ARG A 163 -14.50 2.14 18.53
N LEU A 164 -15.23 2.74 17.59
CA LEU A 164 -16.69 2.52 17.45
C LEU A 164 -17.05 1.09 17.05
N PHE A 165 -16.26 0.45 16.19
CA PHE A 165 -16.53 -0.91 15.71
C PHE A 165 -16.14 -1.98 16.74
N LEU A 166 -15.06 -1.77 17.51
CA LEU A 166 -14.71 -2.63 18.67
C LEU A 166 -15.74 -2.47 19.80
N PHE A 167 -16.18 -1.24 20.09
CA PHE A 167 -17.27 -0.97 21.03
C PHE A 167 -18.57 -1.69 20.65
N TRP A 168 -18.91 -1.72 19.36
CA TRP A 168 -20.12 -2.40 18.86
C TRP A 168 -20.04 -3.93 18.90
N LEU A 169 -18.83 -4.51 18.81
CA LEU A 169 -18.57 -5.95 18.94
C LEU A 169 -18.55 -6.42 20.39
N GLU A 170 -18.09 -5.59 21.33
CA GLU A 170 -18.18 -5.87 22.78
C GLU A 170 -19.62 -5.80 23.31
N PHE A 171 -20.52 -5.03 22.67
CA PHE A 171 -21.92 -4.91 23.09
C PHE A 171 -22.79 -6.14 22.78
N TRP A 172 -22.28 -7.10 21.99
CA TRP A 172 -22.97 -8.33 21.58
C TRP A 172 -22.33 -9.61 22.16
N GLN A 173 -21.48 -9.48 23.18
CA GLN A 173 -21.07 -10.58 24.07
C GLN A 173 -21.74 -10.43 25.43
#